data_AF-A6K749-F1
#
_entry.id   AF-A6K749-F1
#
_cell.length_a   1.000
_cell.length_b   1.000
_cell.length_c   1.000
_cell.angle_alpha   90.00
_cell.angle_beta   90.00
_cell.angle_gamma   90.00
#
_symmetry.space_group_name_H-M   'P 1'
#
loop_
_entity.id
_entity.type
_entity.pdbx_description
1 polymer ?
#
loop_
_entity_poly.entity_id
_entity_poly.type
_entity_poly.pdbx_seq_one_letter_code
_entity_poly.pdbx_strand_id
1 'polypeptide(L)'
;MIPSVTRILQHTMPSEQSFFLERWKQRMVLELGEDGFAEYTSNVFLQGKQFHEALESILSPQENLKGGEEHPQCGYIKSVQHILKEIGSVQALESAVQHEALQYVGLLDCVAEYQGKLCVIDWKTSEKPKPFIQNTYDNPLQVVAYMGAVNHDANYSFQVQCGLIVVAYKDGSPAHPHFMDEELCSKYWAKWLLRLEEYTEKQKNQSIPKPE
;
A
#
# COMPACT_ATOMS: atom_id res chain seq x y z
N MET A 1 -19.11 10.01 7.01
CA MET A 1 -18.41 9.37 5.87
C MET A 1 -17.42 8.36 6.45
N ILE A 2 -17.43 7.12 5.97
CA ILE A 2 -16.51 6.08 6.44
C ILE A 2 -15.10 6.41 5.90
N PRO A 3 -14.07 6.54 6.76
CA PRO A 3 -12.72 6.92 6.33
C PRO A 3 -11.98 5.78 5.59
N SER A 4 -11.10 6.14 4.66
CA SER A 4 -10.20 5.18 4.04
C SER A 4 -9.00 4.85 4.94
N VAL A 5 -8.39 3.68 4.77
CA VAL A 5 -7.14 3.28 5.44
C VAL A 5 -6.06 4.35 5.26
N THR A 6 -5.84 4.82 4.04
CA THR A 6 -4.84 5.85 3.73
C THR A 6 -5.12 7.17 4.45
N ARG A 7 -6.39 7.58 4.54
CA ARG A 7 -6.80 8.79 5.26
C ARG A 7 -6.51 8.67 6.76
N ILE A 8 -6.83 7.53 7.37
CA ILE A 8 -6.57 7.27 8.78
C ILE A 8 -5.07 7.38 9.08
N LEU A 9 -4.23 6.69 8.29
CA LEU A 9 -2.78 6.69 8.47
C LEU A 9 -2.20 8.11 8.31
N GLN A 10 -2.61 8.85 7.29
CA GLN A 10 -2.15 10.23 7.06
C GLN A 10 -2.48 11.17 8.23
N HIS A 11 -3.69 11.10 8.80
CA HIS A 11 -4.15 11.98 9.88
C HIS A 11 -3.60 11.60 11.27
N THR A 12 -3.03 10.42 11.39
CA THR A 12 -2.43 9.88 12.63
C THR A 12 -0.93 9.65 12.48
N MET A 13 -0.31 10.25 11.48
CA MET A 13 1.13 10.18 11.28
C MET A 13 1.86 10.68 12.53
N PRO A 14 2.80 9.89 13.10
CA PRO A 14 3.58 10.30 14.25
C PRO A 14 4.31 11.63 14.01
N SER A 15 4.42 12.47 15.05
CA SER A 15 5.00 13.81 14.93
C SER A 15 6.44 13.81 14.40
N GLU A 16 7.24 12.81 14.78
CA GLU A 16 8.61 12.64 14.27
C GLU A 16 8.61 12.38 12.76
N GLN A 17 7.75 11.48 12.28
CA GLN A 17 7.64 11.18 10.85
C GLN A 17 7.13 12.38 10.05
N SER A 18 6.12 13.09 10.58
CA SER A 18 5.61 14.33 9.99
C SER A 18 6.71 15.40 9.88
N PHE A 19 7.52 15.57 10.92
CA PHE A 19 8.65 16.49 10.93
C PHE A 19 9.69 16.17 9.83
N PHE A 20 10.08 14.91 9.69
CA PHE A 20 11.03 14.50 8.64
C PHE A 20 10.45 14.63 7.23
N LEU A 21 9.15 14.35 7.05
CA LEU A 21 8.47 14.52 5.77
C LEU A 21 8.42 16.00 5.36
N GLU A 22 8.06 16.88 6.28
CA GLU A 22 8.01 18.33 6.03
C GLU A 22 9.41 18.89 5.75
N ARG A 23 10.43 18.47 6.50
CA ARG A 23 11.82 18.87 6.24
C ARG A 23 12.32 18.40 4.87
N TRP A 24 11.93 17.20 4.44
CA TRP A 24 12.24 16.71 3.09
C TRP A 24 11.52 17.55 2.03
N LYS A 25 10.23 17.83 2.21
CA LYS A 25 9.43 18.68 1.31
C LYS A 25 10.06 20.06 1.14
N GLN A 26 10.42 20.73 2.24
CA GLN A 26 11.07 22.05 2.21
C GLN A 26 12.38 22.02 1.43
N ARG A 27 13.18 20.95 1.58
CA ARG A 27 14.42 20.77 0.81
C ARG A 27 14.13 20.65 -0.69
N MET A 28 13.14 19.84 -1.06
CA MET A 28 12.80 19.62 -2.48
C MET A 28 12.25 20.90 -3.12
N VAL A 29 11.43 21.66 -2.40
CA VAL A 29 10.95 22.96 -2.88
C VAL A 29 12.09 23.96 -3.04
N LEU A 30 13.08 23.97 -2.12
CA LEU A 30 14.25 24.82 -2.25
C LEU A 30 15.12 24.44 -3.46
N GLU A 31 15.23 23.15 -3.76
CA GLU A 31 16.05 22.61 -4.85
C GLU A 31 15.40 22.75 -6.23
N LEU A 32 14.09 22.49 -6.33
CA LEU A 32 13.35 22.41 -7.60
C LEU A 32 12.46 23.63 -7.88
N GLY A 33 12.22 24.47 -6.87
CA GLY A 33 11.13 25.46 -6.89
C GLY A 33 9.76 24.84 -6.61
N GLU A 34 8.74 25.67 -6.38
CA GLU A 34 7.37 25.18 -6.12
C GLU A 34 6.80 24.43 -7.33
N ASP A 35 6.94 24.99 -8.54
CA ASP A 35 6.46 24.37 -9.78
C ASP A 35 7.21 23.07 -10.08
N GLY A 36 8.54 23.06 -9.93
CA GLY A 36 9.34 21.85 -10.14
C GLY A 36 9.02 20.75 -9.12
N PHE A 37 8.72 21.11 -7.87
CA PHE A 37 8.25 20.16 -6.86
C PHE A 37 6.85 19.62 -7.17
N ALA A 38 5.95 20.45 -7.69
CA ALA A 38 4.62 20.04 -8.12
C ALA A 38 4.69 19.07 -9.32
N GLU A 39 5.53 19.36 -10.31
CA GLU A 39 5.79 18.48 -11.45
C GLU A 39 6.41 17.15 -11.01
N TYR A 40 7.44 17.19 -10.16
CA TYR A 40 8.06 16.00 -9.57
C TYR A 40 7.01 15.12 -8.88
N THR A 41 6.19 15.71 -8.01
CA THR A 41 5.14 15.00 -7.27
C THR A 41 4.11 14.37 -8.23
N SER A 42 3.67 15.12 -9.24
CA SER A 42 2.76 14.63 -10.27
C SER A 42 3.33 13.42 -11.02
N ASN A 43 4.61 13.49 -11.40
CA ASN A 43 5.29 12.40 -12.10
C ASN A 43 5.45 11.15 -11.21
N VAL A 44 5.72 11.31 -9.91
CA VAL A 44 5.77 10.18 -8.96
C VAL A 44 4.40 9.49 -8.87
N PHE A 45 3.31 10.24 -8.77
CA PHE A 45 1.95 9.66 -8.76
C PHE A 45 1.60 8.98 -10.08
N LEU A 46 1.95 9.59 -11.22
CA LEU A 46 1.70 9.00 -12.54
C LEU A 46 2.45 7.68 -12.71
N GLN A 47 3.73 7.62 -12.33
CA GLN A 47 4.54 6.39 -12.40
C GLN A 47 3.98 5.29 -11.49
N GLY A 48 3.53 5.65 -10.28
CA GLY A 48 2.86 4.71 -9.38
C GLY A 48 1.60 4.14 -10.01
N LYS A 49 0.74 5.00 -10.55
CA LYS A 49 -0.51 4.58 -11.23
C LYS A 49 -0.23 3.65 -12.41
N GLN A 50 0.68 4.02 -13.31
CA GLN A 50 1.06 3.19 -14.47
C GLN A 50 1.64 1.83 -14.06
N PHE A 51 2.36 1.78 -12.94
CA PHE A 51 2.90 0.53 -12.40
C PHE A 51 1.77 -0.40 -11.90
N HIS A 52 0.77 0.13 -11.17
CA HIS A 52 -0.39 -0.66 -10.75
C HIS A 52 -1.25 -1.12 -11.93
N GLU A 53 -1.53 -0.24 -12.90
CA GLU A 53 -2.26 -0.60 -14.12
C GLU A 53 -1.58 -1.75 -14.88
N ALA A 54 -0.24 -1.71 -14.98
CA ALA A 54 0.52 -2.78 -15.61
C ALA A 54 0.49 -4.09 -14.79
N LEU A 55 0.54 -4.02 -13.46
CA LEU A 55 0.42 -5.20 -12.60
C LEU A 55 -0.98 -5.82 -12.65
N GLU A 56 -2.03 -5.01 -12.67
CA GLU A 56 -3.41 -5.46 -12.83
C GLU A 56 -3.59 -6.21 -14.16
N SER A 57 -3.06 -5.65 -15.25
CA SER A 57 -3.02 -6.28 -16.59
C SER A 57 -2.30 -7.65 -16.54
N ILE A 58 -1.07 -7.69 -16.00
CA ILE A 58 -0.26 -8.93 -15.89
C ILE A 58 -0.95 -10.01 -15.03
N LEU A 59 -1.56 -9.62 -13.92
CA LEU A 59 -2.16 -10.55 -12.95
C LEU A 59 -3.61 -10.94 -13.32
N SER A 60 -4.20 -10.26 -14.31
CA SER A 60 -5.57 -10.55 -14.75
C SER A 60 -5.65 -11.88 -15.51
N PRO A 61 -6.63 -12.75 -15.19
CA PRO A 61 -6.79 -14.04 -15.86
C PRO A 61 -7.00 -13.95 -17.38
N GLN A 62 -7.57 -12.84 -17.88
CA GLN A 62 -7.94 -12.68 -19.29
C GLN A 62 -6.74 -12.39 -20.22
N GLU A 63 -5.66 -11.81 -19.70
CA GLU A 63 -4.46 -11.49 -20.50
C GLU A 63 -3.48 -12.67 -20.62
N ASN A 64 -3.52 -13.62 -19.69
CA ASN A 64 -2.73 -14.86 -19.76
C ASN A 64 -3.06 -15.76 -20.98
N LEU A 65 -4.17 -15.51 -21.68
CA LEU A 65 -4.57 -16.21 -22.90
C LEU A 65 -4.03 -15.56 -24.19
N LYS A 66 -3.55 -14.31 -24.12
CA LYS A 66 -2.92 -13.62 -25.25
C LYS A 66 -1.42 -13.68 -25.07
N GLY A 67 -0.81 -14.71 -25.64
CA GLY A 67 0.63 -14.88 -25.60
C GLY A 67 1.38 -13.63 -26.06
N GLY A 68 2.31 -13.16 -25.21
CA GLY A 68 3.48 -12.42 -25.62
C GLY A 68 3.28 -10.97 -26.06
N GLU A 69 2.47 -10.18 -25.34
CA GLU A 69 2.64 -8.73 -25.44
C GLU A 69 3.90 -8.34 -24.63
N GLU A 70 4.88 -7.77 -25.31
CA GLU A 70 6.04 -7.12 -24.66
C GLU A 70 5.50 -5.95 -23.83
N HIS A 71 5.12 -6.23 -22.57
CA HIS A 71 4.77 -5.17 -21.64
C HIS A 71 5.92 -4.16 -21.60
N PRO A 72 5.63 -2.85 -21.63
CA PRO A 72 6.66 -1.83 -21.60
C PRO A 72 7.59 -2.14 -20.42
N GLN A 73 8.87 -2.41 -20.72
CA GLN A 73 9.91 -2.68 -19.72
C GLN A 73 10.26 -1.36 -19.01
N CYS A 74 9.29 -0.78 -18.29
CA CYS A 74 9.59 0.22 -17.30
C CYS A 74 10.37 -0.47 -16.17
N GLY A 75 11.34 0.23 -15.58
CA GLY A 75 12.25 -0.40 -14.63
C GLY A 75 11.52 -1.04 -13.45
N TYR A 76 10.37 -0.49 -13.03
CA TYR A 76 9.56 -1.09 -11.96
C TYR A 76 9.03 -2.50 -12.33
N ILE A 77 8.53 -2.70 -13.55
CA ILE A 77 8.07 -4.03 -13.98
C ILE A 77 9.26 -5.01 -14.03
N LYS A 78 10.41 -4.57 -14.58
CA LYS A 78 11.65 -5.36 -14.57
C LYS A 78 12.08 -5.74 -13.14
N SER A 79 11.96 -4.82 -12.19
CA SER A 79 12.32 -4.98 -10.78
C SER A 79 11.55 -6.13 -10.12
N VAL A 80 10.25 -6.27 -10.42
CA VAL A 80 9.36 -7.27 -9.80
C VAL A 80 9.24 -8.59 -10.55
N GLN A 81 9.84 -8.73 -11.75
CA GLN A 81 9.72 -9.95 -12.57
C GLN A 81 10.04 -11.25 -11.80
N HIS A 82 11.03 -11.20 -10.91
CA HIS A 82 11.41 -12.38 -10.12
C HIS A 82 10.36 -12.74 -9.05
N ILE A 83 9.61 -11.76 -8.54
CA ILE A 83 8.54 -11.95 -7.56
C ILE A 83 7.27 -12.43 -8.28
N LEU A 84 6.95 -11.85 -9.44
CA LEU A 84 5.78 -12.25 -10.23
C LEU A 84 5.78 -13.74 -10.59
N LYS A 85 6.96 -14.36 -10.77
CA LYS A 85 7.09 -15.80 -11.01
C LYS A 85 6.69 -16.67 -9.81
N GLU A 86 6.71 -16.11 -8.61
CA GLU A 86 6.36 -16.77 -7.35
C GLU A 86 4.89 -16.50 -6.94
N ILE A 87 4.17 -15.69 -7.74
CA ILE A 87 2.75 -15.42 -7.54
C ILE A 87 1.94 -16.55 -8.17
N GLY A 88 1.10 -17.18 -7.34
CA GLY A 88 0.18 -18.24 -7.72
C GLY A 88 -1.23 -17.70 -7.99
N SER A 89 -2.24 -18.40 -7.45
CA SER A 89 -3.64 -18.05 -7.69
C SER A 89 -3.98 -16.66 -7.17
N VAL A 90 -4.51 -15.82 -8.06
CA VAL A 90 -5.04 -14.48 -7.75
C VAL A 90 -6.51 -14.58 -7.38
N GLN A 91 -6.88 -14.07 -6.20
CA GLN A 91 -8.25 -14.07 -5.66
C GLN A 91 -8.94 -12.71 -5.81
N ALA A 92 -8.19 -11.62 -5.76
CA ALA A 92 -8.69 -10.26 -5.93
C ALA A 92 -7.60 -9.33 -6.49
N LEU A 93 -8.01 -8.34 -7.28
CA LEU A 93 -7.18 -7.25 -7.80
C LEU A 93 -7.97 -5.95 -7.70
N GLU A 94 -7.29 -4.86 -7.29
CA GLU A 94 -7.85 -3.49 -7.18
C GLU A 94 -9.27 -3.50 -6.60
N SER A 95 -9.43 -4.17 -5.46
CA SER A 95 -10.74 -4.53 -4.92
C SER A 95 -11.10 -3.73 -3.68
N ALA A 96 -12.34 -3.26 -3.63
CA ALA A 96 -12.85 -2.50 -2.50
C ALA A 96 -13.07 -3.42 -1.30
N VAL A 97 -12.65 -2.97 -0.13
CA VAL A 97 -12.84 -3.68 1.14
C VAL A 97 -13.47 -2.76 2.17
N GLN A 98 -14.31 -3.34 3.02
CA GLN A 98 -14.95 -2.63 4.12
C GLN A 98 -14.91 -3.46 5.39
N HIS A 99 -14.42 -2.86 6.48
CA HIS A 99 -14.60 -3.45 7.80
C HIS A 99 -15.84 -2.84 8.46
N GLU A 100 -16.96 -3.57 8.45
CA GLU A 100 -18.23 -3.03 8.98
C GLU A 100 -18.15 -2.69 10.47
N ALA A 101 -17.65 -3.59 11.32
CA ALA A 101 -17.60 -3.32 12.76
C ALA A 101 -16.66 -2.16 13.14
N LEU A 102 -15.51 -2.03 12.47
CA LEU A 102 -14.50 -1.00 12.74
C LEU A 102 -14.68 0.26 11.88
N GLN A 103 -15.66 0.29 10.99
CA GLN A 103 -16.07 1.45 10.19
C GLN A 103 -14.89 2.12 9.44
N TYR A 104 -14.18 1.35 8.62
CA TYR A 104 -13.22 1.89 7.64
C TYR A 104 -13.30 1.13 6.30
N VAL A 105 -12.83 1.77 5.22
CA VAL A 105 -12.79 1.21 3.86
C VAL A 105 -11.39 1.25 3.28
N GLY A 106 -11.16 0.48 2.23
CA GLY A 106 -9.89 0.43 1.51
C GLY A 106 -10.07 0.00 0.06
N LEU A 107 -9.02 0.21 -0.72
CA LEU A 107 -8.82 -0.43 -2.02
C LEU A 107 -7.50 -1.18 -1.90
N LEU A 108 -7.56 -2.51 -1.90
CA LEU A 108 -6.36 -3.34 -1.87
C LEU A 108 -5.84 -3.56 -3.28
N ASP A 109 -4.52 -3.66 -3.44
CA ASP A 109 -3.92 -3.84 -4.76
C ASP A 109 -4.17 -5.27 -5.27
N CYS A 110 -3.87 -6.27 -4.43
CA CYS A 110 -3.95 -7.68 -4.81
C CYS A 110 -4.13 -8.60 -3.60
N VAL A 111 -4.90 -9.67 -3.79
CA VAL A 111 -4.85 -10.87 -2.95
C VAL A 111 -4.46 -12.04 -3.81
N ALA A 112 -3.31 -12.66 -3.54
CA ALA A 112 -2.82 -13.81 -4.28
C ALA A 112 -1.93 -14.71 -3.42
N GLU A 113 -1.71 -15.93 -3.89
CA GLU A 113 -0.71 -16.81 -3.31
C GLU A 113 0.69 -16.31 -3.63
N TYR A 114 1.55 -16.19 -2.62
CA TYR A 114 2.99 -15.99 -2.79
C TYR A 114 3.70 -17.16 -2.12
N GLN A 115 4.47 -17.94 -2.89
CA GLN A 115 5.15 -19.14 -2.39
C GLN A 115 4.21 -20.11 -1.65
N GLY A 116 2.98 -20.27 -2.18
CA GLY A 116 1.95 -21.16 -1.63
C GLY A 116 1.19 -20.63 -0.40
N LYS A 117 1.39 -19.36 -0.02
CA LYS A 117 0.64 -18.70 1.07
C LYS A 117 -0.22 -17.57 0.54
N LEU A 118 -1.52 -17.60 0.82
CA LEU A 118 -2.43 -16.53 0.44
C LEU A 118 -2.09 -15.25 1.21
N CYS A 119 -1.82 -14.17 0.49
CA CYS A 119 -1.37 -12.89 1.04
C CYS A 119 -2.19 -11.72 0.50
N VAL A 120 -2.39 -10.69 1.33
CA VAL A 120 -2.63 -9.33 0.81
C VAL A 120 -1.29 -8.79 0.35
N ILE A 121 -1.21 -8.39 -0.92
CA ILE A 121 0.00 -7.88 -1.55
C ILE A 121 -0.17 -6.37 -1.80
N ASP A 122 0.78 -5.59 -1.33
CA ASP A 122 0.83 -4.13 -1.45
C ASP A 122 2.09 -3.76 -2.26
N TRP A 123 1.88 -3.29 -3.49
CA TRP A 123 2.94 -2.96 -4.42
C TRP A 123 3.35 -1.50 -4.23
N LYS A 124 4.67 -1.24 -4.19
CA LYS A 124 5.22 0.11 -4.00
C LYS A 124 6.32 0.40 -4.99
N THR A 125 6.29 1.61 -5.55
CA THR A 125 7.44 2.18 -6.26
C THR A 125 8.35 2.91 -5.29
N SER A 126 9.66 2.86 -5.53
CA SER A 126 10.62 3.68 -4.81
C SER A 126 11.84 4.03 -5.63
N GLU A 127 12.36 5.24 -5.42
CA GLU A 127 13.67 5.66 -5.95
C GLU A 127 14.82 5.29 -5.00
N LYS A 128 14.53 5.00 -3.73
CA LYS A 128 15.53 4.65 -2.72
C LYS A 128 15.37 3.20 -2.29
N PRO A 129 16.45 2.42 -2.15
CA PRO A 129 16.40 1.07 -1.63
C PRO A 129 15.72 1.00 -0.26
N LYS A 130 14.83 0.03 -0.08
CA LYS A 130 14.16 -0.30 1.18
C LYS A 130 14.41 -1.78 1.51
N PRO A 131 15.62 -2.15 1.99
CA PRO A 131 15.95 -3.55 2.22
C PRO A 131 15.23 -4.15 3.44
N PHE A 132 14.77 -3.33 4.39
CA PHE A 132 14.09 -3.78 5.60
C PHE A 132 12.66 -3.24 5.66
N ILE A 133 11.74 -4.04 6.23
CA ILE A 133 10.33 -3.66 6.42
C ILE A 133 10.17 -2.36 7.24
N GLN A 134 11.11 -2.03 8.12
CA GLN A 134 11.10 -0.77 8.87
C GLN A 134 11.31 0.46 7.98
N ASN A 135 11.89 0.28 6.78
CA ASN A 135 12.06 1.35 5.78
C ASN A 135 10.78 1.62 4.98
N THR A 136 9.72 0.82 5.16
CA THR A 136 8.43 0.98 4.48
C THR A 136 7.41 1.75 5.32
N TYR A 137 7.81 2.31 6.47
CA TYR A 137 6.97 3.18 7.30
C TYR A 137 5.61 2.56 7.65
N ASP A 138 4.51 3.17 7.21
CA ASP A 138 3.13 2.75 7.48
C ASP A 138 2.64 1.62 6.54
N ASN A 139 3.42 1.18 5.54
CA ASN A 139 2.98 0.11 4.62
C ASN A 139 2.55 -1.19 5.34
N PRO A 140 3.23 -1.67 6.41
CA PRO A 140 2.76 -2.83 7.16
C PRO A 140 1.39 -2.60 7.82
N LEU A 141 1.09 -1.36 8.24
CA LEU A 141 -0.21 -1.01 8.80
C LEU A 141 -1.30 -1.01 7.73
N GLN A 142 -0.97 -0.55 6.52
CA GLN A 142 -1.88 -0.58 5.38
C GLN A 142 -2.26 -2.02 5.01
N VAL A 143 -1.27 -2.92 4.92
CA VAL A 143 -1.49 -4.35 4.62
C VAL A 143 -2.41 -5.00 5.65
N VAL A 144 -2.10 -4.89 6.94
CA VAL A 144 -2.93 -5.53 7.98
C VAL A 144 -4.31 -4.90 8.11
N ALA A 145 -4.47 -3.62 7.80
CA ALA A 145 -5.79 -2.98 7.71
C ALA A 145 -6.63 -3.59 6.59
N TYR A 146 -6.06 -3.78 5.41
CA TYR A 146 -6.75 -4.46 4.32
C TYR A 146 -7.04 -5.93 4.64
N MET A 147 -6.09 -6.68 5.22
CA MET A 147 -6.33 -8.05 5.68
C MET A 147 -7.49 -8.13 6.67
N GLY A 148 -7.50 -7.25 7.68
CA GLY A 148 -8.57 -7.18 8.67
C GLY A 148 -9.92 -6.88 8.05
N ALA A 149 -9.97 -5.97 7.07
CA ALA A 149 -11.19 -5.67 6.31
C ALA A 149 -11.65 -6.87 5.49
N VAL A 150 -10.79 -7.47 4.66
CA VAL A 150 -11.11 -8.68 3.86
C VAL A 150 -11.70 -9.78 4.75
N ASN A 151 -11.07 -10.06 5.89
CA ASN A 151 -11.50 -11.14 6.78
C ASN A 151 -12.86 -10.90 7.47
N HIS A 152 -13.39 -9.67 7.43
CA HIS A 152 -14.66 -9.27 8.04
C HIS A 152 -15.64 -8.63 7.03
N ASP A 153 -15.37 -8.79 5.74
CA ASP A 153 -16.19 -8.26 4.66
C ASP A 153 -16.96 -9.42 4.01
N ALA A 154 -18.29 -9.37 4.07
CA ALA A 154 -19.17 -10.44 3.57
C ALA A 154 -19.06 -10.68 2.05
N ASN A 155 -18.44 -9.75 1.31
CA ASN A 155 -18.19 -9.93 -0.13
C ASN A 155 -17.05 -10.92 -0.41
N TYR A 156 -16.25 -11.28 0.59
CA TYR A 156 -15.12 -12.18 0.47
C TYR A 156 -15.42 -13.52 1.15
N SER A 157 -15.34 -14.61 0.40
CA SER A 157 -15.63 -15.98 0.89
C SER A 157 -14.40 -16.71 1.44
N PHE A 158 -13.26 -16.03 1.53
CA PHE A 158 -11.99 -16.55 1.99
C PHE A 158 -11.41 -15.67 3.09
N GLN A 159 -10.41 -16.20 3.81
CA GLN A 159 -9.63 -15.45 4.78
C GLN A 159 -8.15 -15.45 4.41
N VAL A 160 -7.46 -14.39 4.82
CA VAL A 160 -6.05 -14.15 4.55
C VAL A 160 -5.29 -13.94 5.85
N GLN A 161 -4.17 -14.64 6.01
CA GLN A 161 -3.38 -14.66 7.25
C GLN A 161 -2.00 -14.03 7.09
N CYS A 162 -1.54 -13.84 5.84
CA CYS A 162 -0.23 -13.29 5.53
C CYS A 162 -0.34 -11.98 4.75
N GLY A 163 0.72 -11.19 4.81
CA GLY A 163 0.88 -9.96 4.04
C GLY A 163 2.19 -9.97 3.25
N LEU A 164 2.26 -9.20 2.17
CA LEU A 164 3.47 -9.01 1.40
C LEU A 164 3.55 -7.56 0.92
N ILE A 165 4.64 -6.88 1.25
CA ILE A 165 4.96 -5.57 0.66
C ILE A 165 6.05 -5.80 -0.38
N VAL A 166 5.84 -5.34 -1.61
CA VAL A 166 6.84 -5.44 -2.67
C VAL A 166 7.31 -4.05 -3.06
N VAL A 167 8.58 -3.74 -2.81
CA VAL A 167 9.18 -2.47 -3.19
C VAL A 167 9.95 -2.62 -4.50
N ALA A 168 9.39 -2.06 -5.57
CA ALA A 168 9.95 -2.03 -6.91
C ALA A 168 10.78 -0.75 -7.14
N TYR A 169 11.86 -0.89 -7.93
CA TYR A 169 12.80 0.20 -8.20
C TYR A 169 12.83 0.63 -9.65
N LYS A 170 12.96 1.94 -9.87
CA LYS A 170 12.89 2.58 -11.19
C LYS A 170 14.01 2.19 -12.14
N ASP A 171 15.16 1.82 -11.59
CA ASP A 171 16.35 1.40 -12.34
C ASP A 171 16.28 -0.07 -12.80
N GLY A 172 15.26 -0.82 -12.37
CA GLY A 172 15.12 -2.24 -12.66
C GLY A 172 16.03 -3.14 -11.82
N SER A 173 16.65 -2.62 -10.77
CA SER A 173 17.29 -3.45 -9.75
C SER A 173 16.26 -4.35 -9.07
N PRO A 174 16.64 -5.53 -8.55
CA PRO A 174 15.68 -6.46 -7.95
C PRO A 174 14.86 -5.84 -6.83
N ALA A 175 13.54 -5.96 -6.93
CA ALA A 175 12.59 -5.55 -5.90
C ALA A 175 12.86 -6.26 -4.57
N HIS A 176 12.47 -5.63 -3.47
CA HIS A 176 12.53 -6.25 -2.15
C HIS A 176 11.13 -6.74 -1.72
N PRO A 177 10.94 -8.05 -1.53
CA PRO A 177 9.74 -8.60 -0.89
C PRO A 177 9.90 -8.54 0.64
N HIS A 178 8.92 -7.97 1.32
CA HIS A 178 8.78 -8.02 2.78
C HIS A 178 7.57 -8.86 3.13
N PHE A 179 7.81 -10.16 3.27
CA PHE A 179 6.80 -11.11 3.70
C PHE A 179 6.45 -10.90 5.18
N MET A 180 5.16 -10.92 5.49
CA MET A 180 4.61 -10.78 6.83
C MET A 180 3.81 -12.04 7.14
N ASP A 181 4.32 -12.86 8.07
CA ASP A 181 3.58 -14.01 8.59
C ASP A 181 2.45 -13.57 9.53
N GLU A 182 1.65 -14.54 9.98
CA GLU A 182 0.51 -14.30 10.86
C GLU A 182 0.90 -13.61 12.19
N GLU A 183 2.05 -13.98 12.77
CA GLU A 183 2.53 -13.37 14.03
C GLU A 183 2.90 -11.90 13.82
N LEU A 184 3.63 -11.60 12.74
CA LEU A 184 4.01 -10.23 12.41
C LEU A 184 2.79 -9.39 12.04
N CYS A 185 1.85 -9.95 11.27
CA CYS A 185 0.58 -9.30 10.94
C CYS A 185 -0.22 -8.98 12.20
N SER A 186 -0.28 -9.88 13.18
CA SER A 186 -0.96 -9.65 14.45
C SER A 186 -0.33 -8.50 15.26
N LYS A 187 1.00 -8.40 15.27
CA LYS A 187 1.73 -7.28 15.91
C LYS A 187 1.42 -5.95 15.24
N TYR A 188 1.37 -5.90 13.91
CA TYR A 188 1.03 -4.67 13.19
C TYR A 188 -0.47 -4.36 13.26
N TRP A 189 -1.34 -5.35 13.33
CA TRP A 189 -2.78 -5.17 13.53
C TRP A 189 -3.07 -4.43 14.83
N ALA A 190 -2.42 -4.81 15.94
CA ALA A 190 -2.54 -4.08 17.20
C ALA A 190 -2.13 -2.60 17.05
N LYS A 191 -1.06 -2.32 16.30
CA LYS A 191 -0.63 -0.93 16.01
C LYS A 191 -1.63 -0.19 15.12
N TRP A 192 -2.23 -0.88 14.15
CA TRP A 192 -3.28 -0.30 13.30
C TRP A 192 -4.50 0.10 14.12
N LEU A 193 -4.95 -0.75 15.05
CA LEU A 193 -6.09 -0.43 15.93
C LEU A 193 -5.82 0.83 16.75
N LEU A 194 -4.61 1.01 17.29
CA LEU A 194 -4.23 2.24 17.99
C LEU A 194 -4.33 3.48 17.07
N ARG A 195 -3.91 3.36 15.80
CA ARG A 195 -4.03 4.46 14.82
C ARG A 195 -5.49 4.75 14.47
N LEU A 196 -6.33 3.72 14.38
CA LEU A 196 -7.77 3.88 14.13
C LEU A 196 -8.48 4.56 15.31
N GLU A 197 -8.14 4.18 16.54
CA GLU A 197 -8.64 4.81 17.77
C GLU A 197 -8.22 6.28 17.84
N GLU A 198 -6.93 6.58 17.63
CA GLU A 198 -6.42 7.96 17.59
C GLU A 198 -7.16 8.82 16.54
N TYR A 199 -7.41 8.27 15.35
CA TYR A 199 -8.17 8.96 14.32
C TYR A 199 -9.59 9.28 14.80
N THR A 200 -10.24 8.30 15.43
CA THR A 200 -11.62 8.42 15.94
C THR A 200 -11.71 9.48 17.03
N GLU A 201 -10.73 9.54 17.94
CA GLU A 201 -10.65 10.57 18.98
C GLU A 201 -10.43 11.97 18.37
N LYS A 202 -9.52 12.11 17.40
CA LYS A 202 -9.30 13.38 16.69
C LYS A 202 -10.57 13.88 16.00
N GLN A 203 -11.33 13.01 15.35
CA GLN A 203 -12.60 13.38 14.71
C GLN A 203 -13.65 13.85 15.73
N LYS A 204 -13.77 13.16 16.86
CA LYS A 204 -14.68 13.58 17.96
C LYS A 204 -14.31 14.98 18.47
N ASN A 205 -13.03 15.23 18.73
CA ASN A 205 -12.56 16.52 19.24
C ASN A 205 -12.76 17.68 18.25
N GLN A 206 -12.74 17.43 16.95
CA GLN A 206 -13.05 18.43 15.92
C GLN A 206 -14.55 18.73 15.79
N SER A 207 -15.41 17.77 16.16
CA SER A 207 -16.86 17.90 16.09
C SER A 207 -17.49 18.61 17.31
N ILE A 208 -16.73 18.81 18.39
CA ILE A 208 -17.19 19.55 19.57
C ILE A 208 -16.99 21.06 19.32
N PRO A 209 -18.05 21.89 19.37
CA PRO A 209 -17.92 23.35 19.27
C PRO A 209 -17.01 23.87 20.38
N LYS A 210 -16.07 24.76 20.06
CA LYS A 210 -15.34 25.49 21.09
C LYS A 210 -16.35 26.31 21.90
N PRO A 211 -16.31 26.29 23.24
CA PRO A 211 -17.14 27.18 24.04
C PRO A 211 -16.79 28.64 23.69
N GLU A 212 -17.84 29.45 23.50
CA GLU A 212 -17.74 30.90 23.30
C GLU A 212 -17.10 31.61 24.51
#